data_AF-A0A4V6BIK4-F1
#
_entry.id   AF-A0A4V6BIK4-F1
#
_cell.length_a   1.000
_cell.length_b   1.000
_cell.length_c   1.000
_cell.angle_alpha   90.00
_cell.angle_beta   90.00
_cell.angle_gamma   90.00
#
_symmetry.space_group_name_H-M   'P 1'
#
loop_
_entity.id
_entity.type
_entity.pdbx_description
1 polymer ?
#
loop_
_entity_poly.entity_id
_entity_poly.type
_entity_poly.pdbx_seq_one_letter_code
_entity_poly.pdbx_strand_id
1 'polypeptide(L)'
;MVMQKMSRKNVRLTDFQIKRLQQLSELDGSDPVDHVNKAIDEYLKNQKLDLTSPKEADIVAEFKERLDEPTIAGALWVSGIVDQYEFSALILNNVTKLGIDKGRISKLAIWDPVLRESTNNFIKSCIVNYDRGWDIRPSKIALPYYNKVKLLLDSSMHKFVQKRIYR
;
A
#
# COMPACT_ATOMS: atom_id res chain seq x y z
N MET A 1 -24.39 -10.69 3.49
CA MET A 1 -23.55 -11.58 4.32
C MET A 1 -22.11 -11.44 3.84
N VAL A 2 -21.25 -10.71 4.55
CA VAL A 2 -19.85 -10.51 4.16
C VAL A 2 -19.02 -11.58 4.87
N MET A 3 -18.55 -12.59 4.13
CA MET A 3 -17.57 -13.55 4.65
C MET A 3 -16.24 -12.83 4.84
N GLN A 4 -15.90 -12.49 6.08
CA GLN A 4 -14.54 -12.08 6.43
C GLN A 4 -13.59 -13.26 6.18
N LYS A 5 -12.57 -13.03 5.34
CA LYS A 5 -11.48 -13.99 5.14
C LYS A 5 -10.68 -14.08 6.43
N MET A 6 -10.96 -15.08 7.26
CA MET A 6 -10.19 -15.36 8.48
C MET A 6 -8.82 -15.94 8.11
N SER A 7 -7.75 -15.22 8.42
CA SER A 7 -6.39 -15.76 8.38
C SER A 7 -6.26 -16.82 9.48
N ARG A 8 -6.23 -18.10 9.10
CA ARG A 8 -6.02 -19.22 10.05
C ARG A 8 -4.55 -19.28 10.46
N LYS A 9 -4.13 -18.42 11.38
CA LYS A 9 -2.87 -18.61 12.12
C LYS A 9 -3.15 -19.58 13.26
N ASN A 10 -2.52 -20.76 13.24
CA ASN A 10 -2.62 -21.72 14.33
C ASN A 10 -1.70 -21.27 15.47
N VAL A 11 -2.29 -20.77 16.56
CA VAL A 11 -1.56 -20.41 17.79
C VAL A 11 -1.69 -21.59 18.76
N ARG A 12 -0.55 -22.11 19.24
CA ARG A 12 -0.56 -23.11 20.30
C ARG A 12 -0.69 -22.38 21.64
N LEU A 13 -1.76 -22.68 22.37
CA LEU A 13 -1.94 -22.22 23.74
C LEU A 13 -1.15 -23.11 24.70
N THR A 14 -0.70 -22.53 25.81
CA THR A 14 -0.11 -23.29 26.93
C THR A 14 -1.18 -24.05 27.71
N ASP A 15 -0.80 -25.13 28.40
CA ASP A 15 -1.74 -25.95 29.19
C ASP A 15 -2.50 -25.13 30.24
N PHE A 16 -1.83 -24.14 30.83
CA PHE A 16 -2.45 -23.20 31.77
C PHE A 16 -3.55 -22.36 31.10
N GLN A 17 -3.29 -21.84 29.89
CA GLN A 17 -4.26 -21.06 29.13
C GLN A 17 -5.45 -21.92 28.72
N ILE A 18 -5.22 -23.15 28.26
CA ILE A 18 -6.28 -24.10 27.89
C ILE A 18 -7.19 -24.39 29.08
N LYS A 19 -6.60 -24.70 30.25
CA LYS A 19 -7.37 -24.99 31.47
C LYS A 19 -8.22 -23.81 31.91
N ARG A 20 -7.68 -22.59 31.85
CA ARG A 20 -8.42 -21.37 32.21
C ARG A 20 -9.56 -21.07 31.24
N LEU A 21 -9.37 -21.41 29.97
CA LEU A 21 -10.38 -21.22 28.93
C LEU A 21 -11.54 -22.21 29.06
N GLN A 22 -11.24 -23.45 29.43
CA GLN A 22 -12.25 -24.45 29.79
C GLN A 22 -13.05 -24.03 31.03
N GLN A 23 -12.40 -23.51 32.07
CA GLN A 23 -13.10 -22.99 33.25
C GLN A 23 -14.04 -21.83 32.95
N LEU A 24 -13.66 -20.94 32.02
CA LEU A 24 -14.51 -19.83 31.57
C LEU A 24 -15.72 -20.34 30.78
N SER A 25 -15.49 -21.31 29.90
CA SER A 25 -16.55 -21.99 29.14
C SER A 25 -17.53 -22.73 30.06
N GLU A 26 -17.05 -23.38 31.12
CA GLU A 26 -17.89 -24.04 32.12
C GLU A 26 -18.73 -23.04 32.94
N LEU A 27 -18.22 -21.83 33.16
CA LEU A 27 -18.89 -20.79 33.95
C LEU A 27 -20.10 -20.19 33.22
N ASP A 28 -19.99 -19.96 31.91
CA ASP A 28 -21.00 -19.25 31.12
C ASP A 28 -21.68 -20.10 30.03
N GLY A 29 -21.26 -21.36 29.87
CA GLY A 29 -21.83 -22.33 28.94
C GLY A 29 -21.50 -22.06 27.47
N SER A 30 -20.57 -21.15 27.17
CA SER A 30 -20.18 -20.83 25.79
C SER A 30 -18.93 -21.60 25.35
N ASP A 31 -18.74 -21.81 24.03
CA ASP A 31 -17.63 -22.58 23.50
C ASP A 31 -16.28 -21.88 23.78
N PRO A 32 -15.22 -22.61 24.17
CA PRO A 32 -13.86 -22.07 24.26
C PRO A 32 -13.42 -21.23 23.03
N VAL A 33 -13.83 -21.59 21.82
CA VAL A 33 -13.50 -20.83 20.61
C VAL A 33 -14.18 -19.46 20.60
N ASP A 34 -15.43 -19.38 21.07
CA ASP A 34 -16.17 -18.11 21.13
C ASP A 34 -15.56 -17.17 22.16
N HIS A 35 -15.08 -17.70 23.28
CA HIS A 35 -14.29 -16.96 24.27
C HIS A 35 -13.02 -16.35 23.68
N VAL A 36 -12.27 -17.13 22.91
CA VAL A 36 -11.06 -16.65 22.23
C VAL A 36 -11.41 -15.54 21.25
N ASN A 37 -12.43 -15.74 20.42
CA ASN A 37 -12.86 -14.75 19.43
C ASN A 37 -13.31 -13.46 20.11
N LYS A 38 -14.12 -13.55 21.17
CA LYS A 38 -14.58 -12.40 21.93
C LYS A 38 -13.43 -11.65 22.60
N ALA A 39 -12.45 -12.36 23.16
CA ALA A 39 -11.26 -11.74 23.74
C ALA A 39 -10.40 -11.04 22.68
N ILE A 40 -10.28 -11.61 21.47
CA ILE A 40 -9.61 -10.98 20.33
C ILE A 40 -10.38 -9.72 19.90
N ASP A 41 -11.70 -9.81 19.77
CA ASP A 41 -12.54 -8.68 19.36
C ASP A 41 -12.49 -7.56 20.40
N GLU A 42 -12.57 -7.88 21.68
CA GLU A 42 -12.41 -6.91 22.78
C GLU A 42 -11.01 -6.31 22.78
N TYR A 43 -9.96 -7.10 22.56
CA TYR A 43 -8.60 -6.60 22.44
C TYR A 43 -8.45 -5.63 21.27
N LEU A 44 -8.95 -5.99 20.09
CA LEU A 44 -8.91 -5.15 18.89
C LEU A 44 -9.75 -3.87 19.06
N LYS A 45 -10.91 -3.97 19.72
CA LYS A 45 -11.79 -2.82 20.02
C LYS A 45 -11.16 -1.89 21.05
N ASN A 46 -10.53 -2.44 22.08
CA ASN A 46 -9.84 -1.67 23.13
C ASN A 46 -8.54 -1.04 22.64
N GLN A 47 -7.87 -1.68 21.69
CA GLN A 47 -6.67 -1.12 21.06
C GLN A 47 -6.93 0.20 20.35
N LYS A 48 -8.20 0.61 20.10
CA LYS A 48 -8.55 1.78 19.29
C LYS A 48 -7.54 1.90 18.15
N LEU A 49 -7.52 0.88 17.27
CA LEU A 49 -6.79 0.96 16.01
C LEU A 49 -7.49 2.02 15.15
N ASP A 50 -7.36 3.27 15.58
CA ASP A 50 -7.52 4.46 14.81
C ASP A 50 -6.40 4.35 13.77
N LEU A 51 -6.70 3.61 12.70
CA LEU A 51 -6.05 3.77 11.41
C LEU A 51 -6.41 5.17 10.96
N THR A 52 -5.85 6.19 11.62
CA THR A 52 -5.93 7.57 11.19
C THR A 52 -5.29 7.57 9.83
N SER A 53 -6.10 7.78 8.79
CA SER A 53 -5.57 8.05 7.47
C SER A 53 -4.54 9.17 7.62
N PRO A 54 -3.29 8.96 7.19
CA PRO A 54 -2.27 9.98 7.28
C PRO A 54 -2.79 11.22 6.58
N LYS A 55 -2.72 12.37 7.27
CA LYS A 55 -3.19 13.63 6.70
C LYS A 55 -2.27 13.94 5.52
N GLU A 56 -2.86 14.18 4.35
CA GLU A 56 -2.11 14.50 3.13
C GLU A 56 -1.13 15.66 3.32
N ALA A 57 -1.37 16.56 4.27
CA ALA A 57 -0.49 17.70 4.58
C ALA A 57 0.90 17.29 5.11
N ASP A 58 0.99 16.16 5.82
CA ASP A 58 2.22 15.74 6.51
C ASP A 58 3.08 14.78 5.65
N ILE A 59 2.54 14.33 4.51
CA ILE A 59 3.21 13.38 3.62
C ILE A 59 4.19 14.13 2.70
N VAL A 60 5.47 13.81 2.87
CA VAL A 60 6.57 14.31 2.03
C VAL A 60 6.88 13.30 0.93
N ALA A 61 7.02 13.78 -0.30
CA ALA A 61 7.40 12.96 -1.45
C ALA A 61 8.58 13.61 -2.18
N GLU A 62 9.63 12.83 -2.43
CA GLU A 62 10.88 13.29 -3.02
C GLU A 62 11.34 12.37 -4.14
N PHE A 63 11.99 12.93 -5.16
CA PHE A 63 12.60 12.14 -6.23
C PHE A 63 14.00 11.70 -5.81
N LYS A 64 14.29 10.42 -6.04
CA LYS A 64 15.61 9.84 -5.81
C LYS A 64 16.37 9.68 -7.12
N GLU A 65 15.70 9.17 -8.14
CA GLU A 65 16.36 8.83 -9.40
C GLU A 65 15.47 9.11 -10.61
N ARG A 66 16.13 9.39 -11.74
CA ARG A 66 15.50 9.55 -13.05
C ARG A 66 16.37 8.84 -14.08
N LEU A 67 15.78 7.89 -14.78
CA LEU A 67 16.45 7.06 -15.77
C LEU A 67 15.64 7.10 -17.06
N ASP A 68 16.32 7.28 -18.19
CA ASP A 68 15.67 7.14 -19.49
C ASP A 68 15.35 5.67 -19.75
N GLU A 69 14.16 5.38 -20.25
CA GLU A 69 13.78 4.03 -20.65
C GLU A 69 14.37 3.71 -22.03
N PRO A 70 15.30 2.76 -22.16
CA PRO A 70 15.98 2.48 -23.42
C PRO A 70 15.05 1.92 -24.51
N THR A 71 13.95 1.27 -24.11
CA THR A 71 13.06 0.57 -25.04
C THR A 71 12.03 1.50 -25.68
N ILE A 72 11.67 2.59 -25.01
CA ILE A 72 10.58 3.49 -25.42
C ILE A 72 11.14 4.90 -25.57
N ALA A 73 11.22 5.38 -26.81
CA ALA A 73 11.78 6.69 -27.12
C ALA A 73 11.08 7.82 -26.33
N GLY A 74 11.86 8.48 -25.47
CA GLY A 74 11.42 9.60 -24.64
C GLY A 74 10.61 9.21 -23.40
N ALA A 75 10.48 7.93 -23.08
CA ALA A 75 9.93 7.53 -21.79
C ALA A 75 10.99 7.64 -20.69
N LEU A 76 10.53 7.96 -19.49
CA LEU A 76 11.36 8.24 -18.33
C LEU A 76 10.86 7.42 -17.15
N TRP A 77 11.74 6.62 -16.56
CA TRP A 77 11.56 6.08 -15.24
C TRP A 77 11.91 7.11 -14.19
N VAL A 78 11.01 7.27 -13.25
CA VAL A 78 11.20 8.16 -12.12
C VAL A 78 10.95 7.37 -10.86
N SER A 79 11.91 7.39 -9.94
CA SER A 79 11.78 6.74 -8.64
C SER A 79 12.02 7.73 -7.52
N GLY A 80 11.50 7.41 -6.34
CA GLY A 80 11.54 8.29 -5.21
C GLY A 80 11.00 7.66 -3.95
N ILE A 81 10.90 8.50 -2.94
CA ILE A 81 10.41 8.14 -1.61
C ILE A 81 9.15 8.96 -1.35
N VAL A 82 8.16 8.33 -0.74
CA VAL A 82 6.95 8.97 -0.23
C VAL A 82 6.78 8.52 1.22
N ASP A 83 7.23 9.37 2.14
CA ASP A 83 7.31 9.08 3.57
C ASP A 83 8.09 7.77 3.84
N GLN A 84 7.46 6.76 4.45
CA GLN A 84 8.07 5.45 4.70
C GLN A 84 8.09 4.51 3.47
N TYR A 85 7.42 4.88 2.37
CA TYR A 85 7.30 4.04 1.18
C TYR A 85 8.25 4.50 0.07
N GLU A 86 8.59 3.59 -0.82
CA GLU A 86 9.26 3.92 -2.07
C GLU A 86 8.26 3.87 -3.23
N PHE A 87 8.51 4.66 -4.27
CA PHE A 87 7.72 4.63 -5.49
C PHE A 87 8.58 4.58 -6.75
N SER A 88 8.01 4.04 -7.82
CA SER A 88 8.54 4.13 -9.16
C SER A 88 7.41 4.31 -10.16
N ALA A 89 7.64 5.17 -11.15
CA ALA A 89 6.69 5.48 -12.20
C ALA A 89 7.38 5.50 -13.56
N LEU A 90 6.72 4.93 -14.57
CA LEU A 90 7.12 5.05 -15.96
C LEU A 90 6.26 6.12 -16.62
N ILE A 91 6.89 7.23 -16.95
CA ILE A 91 6.27 8.35 -17.64
C ILE A 91 6.54 8.22 -19.14
N LEU A 92 5.50 8.28 -19.93
CA LEU A 92 5.58 8.21 -21.39
C LEU A 92 5.57 9.62 -22.00
N ASN A 93 6.43 9.83 -23.01
CA ASN A 93 6.35 11.02 -23.85
C ASN A 93 5.10 11.01 -24.74
N ASN A 94 4.75 9.83 -25.27
CA ASN A 94 3.53 9.64 -26.06
C ASN A 94 2.44 8.99 -25.19
N VAL A 95 1.27 9.64 -25.12
CA VAL A 95 0.14 9.13 -24.33
C VAL A 95 -0.37 7.80 -24.87
N THR A 96 -0.79 6.92 -23.96
CA THR A 96 -1.35 5.60 -24.30
C THR A 96 -2.73 5.42 -23.70
N LYS A 97 -3.60 4.66 -24.36
CA LYS A 97 -4.95 4.38 -23.82
C LYS A 97 -4.92 3.56 -22.53
N LEU A 98 -3.84 2.82 -22.30
CA LEU A 98 -3.63 1.96 -21.14
C LEU A 98 -2.82 2.63 -20.02
N GLY A 99 -2.65 3.96 -20.06
CA GLY A 99 -1.98 4.70 -19.00
C GLY A 99 -2.96 5.43 -18.09
N ILE A 100 -2.58 5.61 -16.83
CA ILE A 100 -3.24 6.57 -15.94
C ILE A 100 -2.80 8.00 -16.26
N ASP A 101 -3.51 8.96 -15.69
CA ASP A 101 -3.30 10.39 -15.92
C ASP A 101 -3.32 10.77 -17.40
N LYS A 102 -4.48 10.60 -18.03
CA LYS A 102 -4.70 10.85 -19.48
C LYS A 102 -3.73 10.06 -20.38
N GLY A 103 -3.26 8.92 -19.91
CA GLY A 103 -2.40 8.02 -20.68
C GLY A 103 -0.90 8.25 -20.54
N ARG A 104 -0.47 9.16 -19.67
CA ARG A 104 0.93 9.58 -19.53
C ARG A 104 1.75 8.66 -18.63
N ILE A 105 1.13 8.02 -17.65
CA ILE A 105 1.81 7.11 -16.74
C ILE A 105 1.39 5.69 -17.11
N SER A 106 2.31 4.89 -17.65
CA SER A 106 2.00 3.51 -18.05
C SER A 106 2.18 2.51 -16.92
N LYS A 107 3.08 2.83 -15.98
CA LYS A 107 3.35 2.02 -14.79
C LYS A 107 3.54 2.92 -13.57
N LEU A 108 3.01 2.50 -12.43
CA LEU A 108 3.23 3.13 -11.14
C LEU A 108 3.17 2.08 -10.04
N ALA A 109 4.19 2.02 -9.20
CA ALA A 109 4.20 1.22 -7.99
C ALA A 109 4.56 2.08 -6.79
N ILE A 110 3.92 1.81 -5.65
CA ILE A 110 4.29 2.34 -4.33
C ILE A 110 4.37 1.14 -3.40
N TRP A 111 5.52 0.91 -2.78
CA TRP A 111 5.77 -0.26 -1.93
C TRP A 111 6.49 0.09 -0.65
N ASP A 112 6.34 -0.80 0.33
CA ASP A 112 7.08 -0.77 1.59
C ASP A 112 8.42 -1.51 1.43
N PRO A 113 9.57 -0.82 1.55
CA PRO A 113 10.88 -1.46 1.40
C PRO A 113 11.15 -2.52 2.47
N VAL A 114 10.65 -2.35 3.71
CA VAL A 114 10.83 -3.30 4.81
C VAL A 114 10.03 -4.57 4.56
N LEU A 115 8.79 -4.44 4.07
CA LEU A 115 8.00 -5.60 3.66
C LEU A 115 8.59 -6.30 2.44
N ARG A 116 9.19 -5.54 1.51
CA ARG A 116 9.83 -6.11 0.32
C ARG A 116 11.01 -6.99 0.70
N GLU A 117 11.87 -6.51 1.59
CA GLU A 117 13.04 -7.27 2.09
C GLU A 117 12.61 -8.52 2.87
N SER A 118 11.65 -8.38 3.79
CA SER A 118 11.21 -9.50 4.64
C SER A 118 10.44 -10.59 3.89
N THR A 119 9.69 -10.24 2.84
CA THR A 119 8.86 -11.20 2.09
C THR A 119 9.50 -11.67 0.77
N ASN A 120 10.56 -11.00 0.32
CA ASN A 120 11.16 -11.16 -1.00
C ASN A 120 10.12 -11.17 -2.15
N ASN A 121 9.02 -10.42 -1.98
CA ASN A 121 7.90 -10.41 -2.91
C ASN A 121 7.44 -8.98 -3.16
N PHE A 122 7.60 -8.52 -4.40
CA PHE A 122 7.28 -7.16 -4.81
C PHE A 122 5.78 -6.86 -4.71
N ILE A 123 4.93 -7.72 -5.28
CA ILE A 123 3.47 -7.48 -5.28
C ILE A 123 2.90 -7.46 -3.85
N LYS A 124 3.43 -8.28 -2.95
CA LYS A 124 2.99 -8.29 -1.54
C LYS A 124 3.42 -7.06 -0.74
N SER A 125 4.49 -6.38 -1.16
CA SER A 125 4.96 -5.14 -0.52
C SER A 125 4.32 -3.88 -1.10
N CYS A 126 3.67 -3.98 -2.25
CA CYS A 126 2.97 -2.87 -2.88
C CYS A 126 1.68 -2.47 -2.15
N ILE A 127 1.54 -1.18 -1.86
CA ILE A 127 0.28 -0.56 -1.43
C ILE A 127 -0.53 0.00 -2.61
N VAL A 128 0.16 0.28 -3.72
CA VAL A 128 -0.42 0.69 -5.01
C VAL A 128 0.42 0.05 -6.12
N ASN A 129 -0.24 -0.55 -7.12
CA ASN A 129 0.43 -1.06 -8.30
C ASN A 129 -0.46 -0.94 -9.54
N TYR A 130 0.08 -0.29 -10.55
CA TYR A 130 -0.50 -0.14 -11.87
C TYR A 130 0.53 -0.57 -12.92
N ASP A 131 0.22 -1.57 -13.72
CA ASP A 131 1.00 -1.96 -14.91
C ASP A 131 0.03 -2.15 -16.07
N ARG A 132 -0.23 -1.07 -16.83
CA ARG A 132 -1.19 -1.04 -17.95
C ARG A 132 -2.60 -1.53 -17.55
N GLY A 133 -2.91 -1.42 -16.27
CA GLY A 133 -4.06 -2.02 -15.61
C GLY A 133 -3.86 -1.96 -14.10
N TRP A 134 -4.94 -1.90 -13.33
CA TRP A 134 -4.86 -1.88 -11.88
C TRP A 134 -4.66 -3.28 -11.32
N ASP A 135 -3.44 -3.59 -10.88
CA ASP A 135 -3.17 -4.80 -10.10
C ASP A 135 -3.56 -4.57 -8.63
N ILE A 136 -3.19 -3.41 -8.08
CA ILE A 136 -3.51 -2.99 -6.71
C ILE A 136 -3.98 -1.53 -6.76
N ARG A 137 -5.29 -1.33 -6.53
CA ARG A 137 -5.87 0.02 -6.45
C ARG A 137 -5.56 0.67 -5.10
N PRO A 138 -5.39 2.01 -5.06
CA PRO A 138 -5.20 2.72 -3.79
C PRO A 138 -6.40 2.50 -2.87
N SER A 139 -6.14 1.95 -1.69
CA SER A 139 -7.10 1.87 -0.59
C SER A 139 -7.30 3.25 0.06
N LYS A 140 -8.27 3.39 0.97
CA LYS A 140 -8.48 4.66 1.72
C LYS A 140 -7.24 5.14 2.48
N ILE A 141 -6.37 4.22 2.89
CA ILE A 141 -5.13 4.52 3.62
C ILE A 141 -3.99 4.84 2.64
N ALA A 142 -3.96 4.19 1.49
CA ALA A 142 -2.94 4.40 0.46
C ALA A 142 -3.22 5.64 -0.43
N LEU A 143 -4.47 6.10 -0.47
CA LEU A 143 -4.92 7.21 -1.32
C LEU A 143 -4.14 8.52 -1.09
N PRO A 144 -3.89 8.97 0.16
CA PRO A 144 -3.05 10.13 0.44
C PRO A 144 -1.66 10.06 -0.19
N TYR A 145 -0.98 8.92 -0.06
CA TYR A 145 0.35 8.70 -0.64
C TYR A 145 0.31 8.72 -2.16
N TYR A 146 -0.67 8.04 -2.75
CA TYR A 146 -0.90 8.05 -4.19
C TYR A 146 -1.13 9.47 -4.74
N ASN A 147 -1.99 10.25 -4.08
CA ASN A 147 -2.27 11.63 -4.47
C ASN A 147 -1.01 12.50 -4.42
N LYS A 148 -0.17 12.33 -3.39
CA LYS A 148 1.12 13.06 -3.28
C LYS A 148 2.11 12.68 -4.36
N VAL A 149 2.30 11.38 -4.61
CA VAL A 149 3.16 10.92 -5.72
C VAL A 149 2.65 11.48 -7.04
N LYS A 150 1.33 11.46 -7.27
CA LYS A 150 0.74 12.03 -8.48
C LYS A 150 1.04 13.53 -8.62
N LEU A 151 0.81 14.32 -7.58
CA LEU A 151 1.12 15.76 -7.57
C LEU A 151 2.60 16.04 -7.83
N LEU A 152 3.49 15.22 -7.27
CA LEU A 152 4.92 15.32 -7.48
C LEU A 152 5.30 15.03 -8.95
N LEU A 153 4.72 13.97 -9.53
CA LEU A 153 4.89 13.63 -10.94
C LEU A 153 4.38 14.76 -11.85
N ASP A 154 3.18 15.30 -11.60
CA ASP A 154 2.59 16.42 -12.35
C ASP A 154 3.47 17.68 -12.28
N SER A 155 3.97 18.02 -11.09
CA SER A 155 4.85 19.17 -10.87
C SER A 155 6.20 19.04 -11.60
N SER A 156 6.73 17.82 -11.67
CA SER A 156 7.96 17.54 -12.42
C SER A 156 7.75 17.73 -13.93
N MET A 157 6.56 17.43 -14.44
CA MET A 157 6.23 17.50 -15.86
C MET A 157 6.19 18.93 -16.40
N HIS A 158 5.70 19.91 -15.62
CA HIS A 158 5.67 21.31 -16.07
C HIS A 158 7.06 21.92 -16.28
N LYS A 159 8.07 21.48 -15.50
CA LYS A 159 9.47 21.92 -15.70
C LYS A 159 10.08 21.37 -17.00
N PHE A 160 9.61 20.22 -17.51
CA PHE A 160 10.10 19.64 -18.77
C PHE A 160 9.52 20.34 -20.02
N VAL A 161 8.27 20.81 -19.97
CA VAL A 161 7.65 21.53 -21.09
C VAL A 161 8.32 22.88 -21.34
N GLN A 162 8.62 23.64 -20.27
CA GLN A 162 9.33 24.92 -20.42
C GLN A 162 10.74 24.75 -20.99
N LYS A 163 11.48 23.70 -20.62
CA LYS A 163 12.85 23.48 -21.14
C LYS A 163 12.89 23.12 -22.64
N ARG A 164 11.82 22.54 -23.21
CA ARG A 164 11.74 22.22 -24.64
C ARG A 164 11.31 23.38 -25.53
N ILE A 165 10.64 24.41 -24.98
CA ILE A 165 10.17 25.56 -25.76
C ILE A 165 11.30 26.58 -26.01
N TYR A 166 12.40 26.51 -25.25
CA TYR A 166 13.56 27.40 -25.38
C TYR A 166 14.78 26.76 -26.08
N ARG A 167 14.58 25.74 -26.90
CA ARG A 167 15.64 25.19 -27.76
C ARG A 167 15.25 25.26 -29.23
#